data_AF-A0A1V5ECD8-F1
#
_entry.id   AF-A0A1V5ECD8-F1
#
_cell.length_a   1.000
_cell.length_b   1.000
_cell.length_c   1.000
_cell.angle_alpha   90.00
_cell.angle_beta   90.00
_cell.angle_gamma   90.00
#
_symmetry.space_group_name_H-M   'P 1'
#
loop_
_entity.id
_entity.type
_entity.pdbx_description
1 polymer ?
#
loop_
_entity_poly.entity_id
_entity_poly.type
_entity_poly.pdbx_seq_one_letter_code
_entity_poly.pdbx_strand_id
1 'polypeptide(L)'
;MTLGGLINALKVAGKQMGKVKMAFFGAGASNTTIVRLILAAGADPDNIVMCDSKGGLHKGRKDIEADKRYYRKWEICEATNPNRINNIQDAMKGADVLISLSTPGPGVIKAEWVKTMAKKSIVFACANPVPEIYPYEAKEAGAYVVATGRGDFPNQVNNSIGFPGILKGASLVKASKITDGMAIAAAKCLAKTAEKRGINPDDIVPKMTEWEVFPSEARDVAMQAIKDGVARVKMSAKEVYKKAYDDIAESRKLTETLMAKGFIRKPPVSMLEKALKKAIAQAK
;
A
#
# COMPACT_ATOMS: atom_id res chain seq x y z
N MET A 1 -3.53 2.01 2.05
CA MET A 1 -3.36 0.93 1.06
C MET A 1 -2.43 -0.16 1.53
N THR A 2 -1.12 0.08 1.73
CA THR A 2 -0.18 -0.97 2.17
C THR A 2 -0.61 -1.70 3.45
N LEU A 3 -1.02 -0.97 4.49
CA LEU A 3 -1.56 -1.58 5.71
C LEU A 3 -2.82 -2.41 5.45
N GLY A 4 -3.74 -1.94 4.59
CA GLY A 4 -4.98 -2.65 4.26
C GLY A 4 -4.70 -3.96 3.52
N GLY A 5 -3.79 -3.93 2.55
CA GLY A 5 -3.30 -5.14 1.89
C GLY A 5 -2.59 -6.09 2.86
N LEU A 6 -1.74 -5.57 3.75
CA LEU A 6 -1.03 -6.38 4.73
C LEU A 6 -1.98 -7.11 5.69
N ILE A 7 -3.05 -6.45 6.16
CA ILE A 7 -4.07 -7.06 7.03
C ILE A 7 -4.66 -8.32 6.37
N ASN A 8 -5.07 -8.22 5.11
CA ASN A 8 -5.65 -9.35 4.38
C ASN A 8 -4.59 -10.39 3.98
N ALA A 9 -3.38 -9.96 3.60
CA ALA A 9 -2.26 -10.85 3.29
C ALA A 9 -1.89 -11.74 4.49
N LEU A 10 -1.82 -11.15 5.68
CA LEU A 10 -1.60 -11.90 6.93
C LEU A 10 -2.73 -12.88 7.20
N LYS A 11 -3.99 -12.46 6.97
CA LYS A 11 -5.17 -13.33 7.14
C LYS A 11 -5.11 -14.56 6.22
N VAL A 12 -4.86 -14.39 4.93
CA VAL A 12 -4.76 -15.52 3.97
C VAL A 12 -3.53 -16.39 4.22
N ALA A 13 -2.46 -15.83 4.80
CA ALA A 13 -1.27 -16.57 5.20
C ALA A 13 -1.43 -17.29 6.56
N GLY A 14 -2.47 -16.98 7.34
CA GLY A 14 -2.68 -17.51 8.69
C GLY A 14 -1.70 -16.93 9.74
N LYS A 15 -1.29 -15.67 9.58
CA LYS A 15 -0.28 -15.00 10.41
C LYS A 15 -0.90 -13.84 11.21
N GLN A 16 -0.23 -13.44 12.31
CA GLN A 16 -0.69 -12.37 13.20
C GLN A 16 0.28 -11.18 13.17
N MET A 17 -0.23 -9.95 13.04
CA MET A 17 0.57 -8.71 12.88
C MET A 17 1.68 -8.56 13.94
N GLY A 18 1.38 -8.83 15.21
CA GLY A 18 2.32 -8.69 16.32
C GLY A 18 3.34 -9.83 16.46
N LYS A 19 3.33 -10.84 15.58
CA LYS A 19 4.24 -12.01 15.66
C LYS A 19 5.13 -12.18 14.43
N VAL A 20 4.88 -11.40 13.38
CA VAL A 20 5.57 -11.57 12.10
C VAL A 20 6.84 -10.73 12.01
N LYS A 21 7.87 -11.29 11.40
CA LYS A 21 9.09 -10.55 11.05
C LYS A 21 8.91 -9.82 9.73
N MET A 22 9.25 -8.53 9.70
CA MET A 22 9.05 -7.68 8.53
C MET A 22 10.35 -7.01 8.09
N ALA A 23 10.71 -7.21 6.83
CA ALA A 23 11.79 -6.50 6.16
C ALA A 23 11.23 -5.36 5.30
N PHE A 24 11.85 -4.18 5.38
CA PHE A 24 11.53 -3.02 4.57
C PHE A 24 12.73 -2.60 3.75
N PHE A 25 12.57 -2.50 2.43
CA PHE A 25 13.63 -2.03 1.55
C PHE A 25 13.32 -0.65 0.99
N GLY A 26 14.20 0.32 1.30
CA GLY A 26 13.99 1.74 1.09
C GLY A 26 13.47 2.42 2.36
N ALA A 27 14.04 3.58 2.70
CA ALA A 27 13.67 4.38 3.88
C ALA A 27 13.18 5.78 3.51
N GLY A 28 12.48 5.89 2.37
CA GLY A 28 11.84 7.13 1.93
C GLY A 28 10.55 7.43 2.69
N ALA A 29 9.88 8.52 2.31
CA ALA A 29 8.65 8.99 2.96
C ALA A 29 7.53 7.93 3.01
N SER A 30 7.39 7.13 1.95
CA SER A 30 6.41 6.04 1.89
C SER A 30 6.68 4.96 2.94
N ASN A 31 7.85 4.33 2.91
CA ASN A 31 8.16 3.22 3.82
C ASN A 31 8.23 3.66 5.29
N THR A 32 8.77 4.85 5.57
CA THR A 32 8.76 5.40 6.95
C THR A 32 7.35 5.64 7.46
N THR A 33 6.43 6.13 6.62
CA THR A 33 5.01 6.27 6.98
C THR A 33 4.32 4.92 7.12
N ILE A 34 4.59 3.97 6.23
CA ILE A 34 4.00 2.62 6.27
C ILE A 34 4.38 1.92 7.59
N VAL A 35 5.66 1.94 7.98
CA VAL A 35 6.10 1.37 9.26
C VAL A 35 5.40 2.03 10.43
N ARG A 36 5.30 3.37 10.45
CA ARG A 36 4.58 4.08 11.51
C ARG A 36 3.12 3.62 11.65
N LEU A 37 2.41 3.46 10.54
CA LEU A 37 1.01 2.99 10.55
C LEU A 37 0.89 1.51 10.93
N ILE A 38 1.87 0.68 10.56
CA ILE A 38 1.93 -0.76 10.90
C ILE A 38 2.20 -0.95 12.40
N LEU A 39 3.13 -0.17 12.97
CA LEU A 39 3.38 -0.13 14.42
C LEU A 39 2.12 0.30 15.18
N ALA A 40 1.48 1.39 14.75
CA ALA A 40 0.21 1.85 15.33
C ALA A 40 -0.94 0.83 15.17
N ALA A 41 -0.83 -0.10 14.22
CA ALA A 41 -1.78 -1.19 14.00
C ALA A 41 -1.44 -2.47 14.80
N GLY A 42 -0.39 -2.48 15.62
CA GLY A 42 -0.05 -3.56 16.55
C GLY A 42 1.04 -4.52 16.06
N ALA A 43 1.90 -4.10 15.12
CA ALA A 43 3.13 -4.83 14.85
C ALA A 43 4.14 -4.66 15.99
N ASP A 44 4.93 -5.70 16.22
CA ASP A 44 6.01 -5.66 17.20
C ASP A 44 7.22 -4.92 16.58
N PRO A 45 7.68 -3.80 17.17
CA PRO A 45 8.81 -3.04 16.64
C PRO A 45 10.13 -3.82 16.62
N ASP A 46 10.32 -4.79 17.52
CA ASP A 46 11.56 -5.59 17.57
C ASP A 46 11.67 -6.54 16.36
N ASN A 47 10.52 -6.85 15.73
CA ASN A 47 10.42 -7.72 14.56
C ASN A 47 10.48 -6.95 13.23
N ILE A 48 10.75 -5.64 13.24
CA ILE A 48 10.85 -4.82 12.03
C ILE A 48 12.32 -4.45 11.75
N VAL A 49 12.74 -4.63 10.51
CA VAL A 49 14.04 -4.16 10.01
C VAL A 49 13.81 -3.35 8.74
N MET A 50 14.23 -2.08 8.76
CA MET A 50 14.23 -1.21 7.58
C MET A 50 15.65 -0.94 7.12
N CYS A 51 15.91 -1.06 5.82
CA CYS A 51 17.21 -0.77 5.22
C CYS A 51 17.12 0.41 4.25
N ASP A 52 18.04 1.37 4.39
CA ASP A 52 18.31 2.42 3.40
C ASP A 52 19.56 2.08 2.57
N SER A 53 20.03 3.03 1.76
CA SER A 53 21.22 2.82 0.90
C SER A 53 22.53 2.64 1.66
N LYS A 54 22.57 2.91 2.97
CA LYS A 54 23.76 2.78 3.83
C LYS A 54 23.66 1.61 4.82
N GLY A 55 22.55 0.87 4.80
CA GLY A 55 22.34 -0.31 5.65
C GLY A 55 21.07 -0.24 6.48
N GLY A 56 21.04 -1.03 7.55
CA GLY A 56 19.91 -1.09 8.48
C GLY A 56 19.73 0.22 9.24
N LEU A 57 18.48 0.59 9.51
CA LEU A 57 18.15 1.61 10.49
C LEU A 57 18.24 0.98 11.88
N HIS A 58 19.00 1.61 12.77
CA HIS A 58 19.20 1.22 14.17
C HIS A 58 19.85 2.39 14.94
N LYS A 59 19.87 2.33 16.28
CA LYS A 59 20.42 3.37 17.20
C LYS A 59 21.88 3.79 16.96
N GLY A 60 22.61 3.06 16.12
CA GLY A 60 24.01 3.37 15.78
C GLY A 60 24.17 4.27 14.55
N ARG A 61 23.08 4.62 13.86
CA ARG A 61 23.10 5.45 12.64
C ARG A 61 23.29 6.93 12.94
N LYS A 62 24.51 7.32 13.34
CA LYS A 62 24.89 8.71 13.65
C LYS A 62 24.71 9.68 12.48
N ASP A 63 24.81 9.17 11.25
CA ASP A 63 24.54 9.96 10.03
C ASP A 63 23.06 10.35 9.90
N ILE A 64 22.14 9.58 10.48
CA ILE A 64 20.71 9.91 10.54
C ILE A 64 20.43 10.83 11.73
N GLU A 65 20.99 10.53 12.90
CA GLU A 65 20.81 11.32 14.13
C GLU A 65 21.28 12.78 13.97
N ALA A 66 22.40 12.98 13.28
CA ALA A 66 23.00 14.30 13.09
C ALA A 66 22.18 15.25 12.18
N ASP A 67 21.27 14.71 11.35
CA ASP A 67 20.47 15.49 10.41
C ASP A 67 18.99 15.45 10.80
N LYS A 68 18.53 16.53 11.44
CA LYS A 68 17.15 16.68 11.92
C LYS A 68 16.08 16.53 10.82
N ARG A 69 16.44 16.69 9.53
CA ARG A 69 15.51 16.44 8.41
C ARG A 69 15.10 14.97 8.34
N TYR A 70 15.92 14.06 8.86
CA TYR A 70 15.65 12.62 8.91
C TYR A 70 14.95 12.17 10.20
N TYR A 71 14.28 13.06 10.93
CA TYR A 71 13.60 12.71 12.19
C TYR A 71 12.70 11.46 12.07
N ARG A 72 11.97 11.27 10.96
CA ARG A 72 11.15 10.06 10.72
C ARG A 72 11.97 8.77 10.62
N LYS A 73 13.16 8.84 10.03
CA LYS A 73 14.08 7.70 10.00
C LYS A 73 14.69 7.48 11.39
N TRP A 74 15.01 8.57 12.10
CA TRP A 74 15.56 8.48 13.45
C TRP A 74 14.58 7.84 14.43
N GLU A 75 13.29 8.23 14.40
CA GLU A 75 12.22 7.58 15.17
C GLU A 75 12.22 6.04 14.95
N ILE A 76 12.45 5.59 13.72
CA ILE A 76 12.52 4.16 13.37
C ILE A 76 13.84 3.53 13.84
N CYS A 77 14.97 4.23 13.72
CA CYS A 77 16.26 3.79 14.26
C CYS A 77 16.20 3.54 15.77
N GLU A 78 15.44 4.37 16.50
CA GLU A 78 15.28 4.26 17.94
C GLU A 78 14.31 3.14 18.34
N ALA A 79 13.25 2.94 17.55
CA ALA A 79 12.18 2.02 17.88
C ALA A 79 12.42 0.58 17.42
N THR A 80 13.15 0.33 16.33
CA THR A 80 13.18 -0.98 15.65
C THR A 80 14.58 -1.59 15.54
N ASN A 81 14.67 -2.82 15.04
CA ASN A 81 15.92 -3.51 14.71
C ASN A 81 16.95 -3.55 15.88
N PRO A 82 16.58 -4.10 17.06
CA PRO A 82 17.48 -4.16 18.22
C PRO A 82 18.77 -4.93 17.92
N ASN A 83 18.71 -5.91 17.02
CA ASN A 83 19.82 -6.76 16.60
C ASN A 83 20.75 -6.09 15.57
N ARG A 84 20.46 -4.85 15.15
CA ARG A 84 21.28 -4.07 14.21
C ARG A 84 21.60 -4.82 12.91
N ILE A 85 20.63 -5.56 12.39
CA ILE A 85 20.75 -6.19 11.07
C ILE A 85 20.99 -5.08 10.04
N ASN A 86 22.08 -5.20 9.28
CA ASN A 86 22.63 -4.06 8.55
C ASN A 86 22.48 -4.13 7.02
N ASN A 87 21.84 -5.17 6.48
CA ASN A 87 21.55 -5.27 5.06
C ASN A 87 20.20 -5.97 4.81
N ILE A 88 19.66 -5.76 3.61
CA ILE A 88 18.33 -6.29 3.26
C ILE A 88 18.33 -7.81 3.11
N GLN A 89 19.45 -8.41 2.66
CA GLN A 89 19.55 -9.86 2.49
C GLN A 89 19.35 -10.58 3.82
N ASP A 90 20.05 -10.12 4.87
CA ASP A 90 19.94 -10.67 6.22
C ASP A 90 18.59 -10.36 6.86
N ALA A 91 18.03 -9.17 6.60
CA ALA A 91 16.70 -8.81 7.08
C ALA A 91 15.59 -9.72 6.51
N MET A 92 15.76 -10.22 5.28
CA MET A 92 14.79 -11.10 4.62
C MET A 92 14.87 -12.56 5.09
N LYS A 93 16.01 -13.00 5.66
CA LYS A 93 16.17 -14.39 6.13
C LYS A 93 15.14 -14.71 7.22
N GLY A 94 14.25 -15.65 6.94
CA GLY A 94 13.16 -16.04 7.83
C GLY A 94 12.10 -14.95 8.05
N ALA A 95 12.10 -13.87 7.26
CA ALA A 95 11.07 -12.84 7.35
C ALA A 95 9.73 -13.37 6.82
N ASP A 96 8.64 -12.98 7.46
CA ASP A 96 7.28 -13.30 7.01
C ASP A 96 6.79 -12.35 5.93
N VAL A 97 7.27 -11.11 5.98
CA VAL A 97 6.81 -10.00 5.13
C VAL A 97 8.02 -9.23 4.59
N LEU A 98 8.02 -8.97 3.30
CA LEU A 98 8.86 -7.96 2.66
C LEU A 98 7.96 -6.84 2.14
N ILE A 99 8.28 -5.59 2.47
CA ILE A 99 7.67 -4.39 1.88
C ILE A 99 8.77 -3.53 1.26
N SER A 100 8.87 -3.56 -0.05
CA SER A 100 9.83 -2.80 -0.84
C SER A 100 9.15 -1.63 -1.54
N LEU A 101 9.67 -0.43 -1.30
CA LEU A 101 9.41 0.79 -2.06
C LEU A 101 10.76 1.50 -2.23
N SER A 102 11.56 0.91 -3.10
CA SER A 102 12.96 1.26 -3.35
C SER A 102 13.15 1.76 -4.79
N THR A 103 14.35 1.62 -5.32
CA THR A 103 14.69 1.88 -6.71
C THR A 103 13.85 0.98 -7.63
N PRO A 104 13.32 1.49 -8.76
CA PRO A 104 12.63 0.68 -9.75
C PRO A 104 13.51 -0.46 -10.28
N GLY A 105 12.89 -1.61 -10.56
CA GLY A 105 13.59 -2.81 -11.03
C GLY A 105 13.79 -2.89 -12.55
N PRO A 106 13.98 -4.11 -13.11
CA PRO A 106 13.92 -5.41 -12.41
C PRO A 106 15.22 -5.77 -11.66
N GLY A 107 15.13 -6.76 -10.77
CA GLY A 107 16.30 -7.35 -10.11
C GLY A 107 16.88 -6.54 -8.96
N VAL A 108 16.12 -5.61 -8.38
CA VAL A 108 16.51 -4.87 -7.16
C VAL A 108 16.30 -5.74 -5.92
N ILE A 109 15.19 -6.49 -5.89
CA ILE A 109 15.00 -7.62 -4.97
C ILE A 109 15.33 -8.89 -5.74
N LYS A 110 16.16 -9.78 -5.18
CA LYS A 110 16.59 -11.01 -5.83
C LYS A 110 15.72 -12.20 -5.43
N ALA A 111 15.43 -13.09 -6.38
CA ALA A 111 14.75 -14.36 -6.11
C ALA A 111 15.43 -15.18 -5.01
N GLU A 112 16.77 -15.20 -4.96
CA GLU A 112 17.53 -15.92 -3.93
C GLU A 112 17.26 -15.39 -2.51
N TRP A 113 16.94 -14.10 -2.34
CA TRP A 113 16.59 -13.54 -1.03
C TRP A 113 15.16 -13.95 -0.66
N VAL A 114 14.24 -13.92 -1.62
CA VAL A 114 12.84 -14.36 -1.42
C VAL A 114 12.80 -15.84 -0.98
N LYS A 115 13.65 -16.70 -1.55
CA LYS A 115 13.78 -18.12 -1.15
C LYS A 115 14.15 -18.33 0.32
N THR A 116 14.81 -17.35 0.95
CA THR A 116 15.24 -17.44 2.35
C THR A 116 14.15 -16.98 3.33
N MET A 117 13.04 -16.43 2.85
CA MET A 117 11.93 -15.97 3.67
C MET A 117 11.14 -17.14 4.30
N ALA A 118 10.33 -16.84 5.31
CA ALA A 118 9.50 -17.83 5.99
C ALA A 118 8.45 -18.46 5.07
N LYS A 119 7.97 -19.67 5.41
CA LYS A 119 6.85 -20.32 4.72
C LYS A 119 5.64 -19.39 4.66
N LYS A 120 4.94 -19.40 3.52
CA LYS A 120 3.84 -18.46 3.21
C LYS A 120 4.27 -16.99 3.37
N SER A 121 5.41 -16.62 2.81
CA SER A 121 5.91 -15.24 2.82
C SER A 121 5.02 -14.31 1.98
N ILE A 122 4.98 -13.05 2.40
CA ILE A 122 4.24 -11.96 1.76
C ILE A 122 5.26 -10.99 1.17
N VAL A 123 5.20 -10.72 -0.13
CA VAL A 123 6.14 -9.84 -0.83
C VAL A 123 5.38 -8.71 -1.50
N PHE A 124 5.55 -7.49 -1.00
CA PHE A 124 5.05 -6.28 -1.65
C PHE A 124 6.23 -5.57 -2.32
N ALA A 125 6.28 -5.59 -3.65
CA ALA A 125 7.30 -4.91 -4.46
C ALA A 125 6.64 -3.79 -5.26
N CYS A 126 6.58 -2.60 -4.66
CA CYS A 126 5.70 -1.51 -5.09
C CYS A 126 6.43 -0.33 -5.75
N ALA A 127 7.70 -0.47 -6.14
CA ALA A 127 8.35 0.54 -6.98
C ALA A 127 7.64 0.70 -8.34
N ASN A 128 7.66 1.93 -8.87
CA ASN A 128 7.07 2.28 -10.16
C ASN A 128 8.15 2.92 -11.05
N PRO A 129 8.11 2.72 -12.38
CA PRO A 129 7.09 1.99 -13.15
C PRO A 129 7.32 0.47 -13.22
N VAL A 130 8.51 -0.01 -12.85
CA VAL A 130 8.87 -1.43 -12.82
C VAL A 130 9.09 -1.85 -11.36
N PRO A 131 8.40 -2.89 -10.86
CA PRO A 131 8.58 -3.36 -9.49
C PRO A 131 9.99 -3.89 -9.28
N GLU A 132 10.45 -3.94 -8.03
CA GLU A 132 11.80 -4.39 -7.69
C GLU A 132 12.08 -5.84 -8.10
N ILE A 133 11.04 -6.68 -8.11
CA ILE A 133 11.00 -8.05 -8.61
C ILE A 133 9.64 -8.27 -9.27
N TYR A 134 9.59 -9.00 -10.39
CA TYR A 134 8.31 -9.32 -11.01
C TYR A 134 7.52 -10.37 -10.20
N PRO A 135 6.17 -10.35 -10.25
CA PRO A 135 5.37 -11.30 -9.50
C PRO A 135 5.65 -12.77 -9.82
N TYR A 136 5.87 -13.12 -11.09
CA TYR A 136 6.17 -14.50 -11.48
C TYR A 136 7.49 -14.99 -10.84
N GLU A 137 8.54 -14.16 -10.88
CA GLU A 137 9.85 -14.49 -10.31
C GLU A 137 9.78 -14.62 -8.78
N ALA A 138 9.02 -13.74 -8.11
CA ALA A 138 8.80 -13.84 -6.67
C ALA A 138 8.00 -15.12 -6.28
N LYS A 139 6.98 -15.50 -7.06
CA LYS A 139 6.19 -16.72 -6.85
C LYS A 139 7.03 -17.98 -7.08
N GLU A 140 7.83 -18.02 -8.15
CA GLU A 140 8.80 -19.11 -8.41
C GLU A 140 9.83 -19.24 -7.30
N ALA A 141 10.21 -18.12 -6.67
CA ALA A 141 11.09 -18.10 -5.51
C ALA A 141 10.40 -18.53 -4.19
N GLY A 142 9.09 -18.81 -4.20
CA GLY A 142 8.35 -19.34 -3.04
C GLY A 142 7.50 -18.33 -2.28
N ALA A 143 7.34 -17.10 -2.78
CA ALA A 143 6.41 -16.13 -2.19
C ALA A 143 4.96 -16.65 -2.31
N TYR A 144 4.17 -16.51 -1.25
CA TYR A 144 2.78 -16.98 -1.24
C TYR A 144 1.82 -15.88 -1.68
N VAL A 145 1.97 -14.67 -1.14
CA VAL A 145 1.27 -13.47 -1.59
C VAL A 145 2.28 -12.55 -2.24
N VAL A 146 1.98 -12.06 -3.43
CA VAL A 146 2.78 -11.03 -4.09
C VAL A 146 1.89 -9.86 -4.46
N ALA A 147 2.35 -8.63 -4.24
CA ALA A 147 1.67 -7.41 -4.62
C ALA A 147 2.63 -6.43 -5.28
N THR A 148 2.11 -5.60 -6.19
CA THR A 148 2.86 -4.50 -6.80
C THR A 148 2.07 -3.21 -6.78
N GLY A 149 2.68 -2.10 -7.20
CA GLY A 149 1.99 -0.83 -7.40
C GLY A 149 1.12 -0.77 -8.68
N ARG A 150 1.20 -1.76 -9.57
CA ARG A 150 0.61 -1.71 -10.91
C ARG A 150 -0.69 -2.50 -10.99
N GLY A 151 -1.59 -2.07 -11.88
CA GLY A 151 -2.91 -2.67 -12.08
C GLY A 151 -2.95 -3.83 -13.08
N ASP A 152 -1.85 -4.12 -13.77
CA ASP A 152 -1.70 -5.23 -14.71
C ASP A 152 -1.22 -6.54 -14.05
N PHE A 153 -0.99 -6.52 -12.74
CA PHE A 153 -0.70 -7.70 -11.93
C PHE A 153 -1.77 -7.87 -10.82
N PRO A 154 -1.92 -9.09 -10.26
CA PRO A 154 -2.72 -9.32 -9.06
C PRO A 154 -2.28 -8.41 -7.90
N ASN A 155 -3.21 -8.14 -6.98
CA ASN A 155 -2.95 -7.39 -5.75
C ASN A 155 -2.29 -6.01 -5.98
N GLN A 156 -2.99 -5.10 -6.66
CA GLN A 156 -2.51 -3.73 -6.81
C GLN A 156 -2.52 -2.98 -5.47
N VAL A 157 -1.40 -2.94 -4.77
CA VAL A 157 -1.20 -2.15 -3.55
C VAL A 157 -0.69 -0.77 -3.95
N ASN A 158 -1.63 0.07 -4.39
CA ASN A 158 -1.38 1.44 -4.81
C ASN A 158 -2.31 2.41 -4.06
N ASN A 159 -1.84 3.61 -3.75
CA ASN A 159 -2.62 4.65 -3.07
C ASN A 159 -3.87 5.10 -3.86
N SER A 160 -3.96 4.81 -5.16
CA SER A 160 -5.13 5.09 -6.01
C SER A 160 -6.45 4.55 -5.47
N ILE A 161 -6.39 3.48 -4.68
CA ILE A 161 -7.56 2.84 -4.07
C ILE A 161 -7.89 3.42 -2.68
N GLY A 162 -7.03 4.29 -2.12
CA GLY A 162 -7.26 4.88 -0.78
C GLY A 162 -7.39 6.41 -0.74
N PHE A 163 -6.63 7.15 -1.56
CA PHE A 163 -6.73 8.61 -1.53
C PHE A 163 -8.14 9.13 -1.89
N PRO A 164 -8.93 8.53 -2.82
CA PRO A 164 -10.24 9.06 -3.15
C PRO A 164 -11.19 9.08 -1.95
N GLY A 165 -11.28 7.98 -1.19
CA GLY A 165 -12.15 7.91 -0.02
C GLY A 165 -11.61 8.72 1.16
N ILE A 166 -10.29 8.70 1.41
CA ILE A 166 -9.68 9.54 2.47
C ILE A 166 -9.97 11.02 2.23
N LEU A 167 -9.68 11.51 1.03
CA LEU A 167 -9.90 12.92 0.69
C LEU A 167 -11.40 13.25 0.74
N LYS A 168 -12.25 12.40 0.18
CA LYS A 168 -13.70 12.63 0.19
C LYS A 168 -14.27 12.72 1.62
N GLY A 169 -13.90 11.77 2.48
CA GLY A 169 -14.33 11.74 3.88
C GLY A 169 -13.87 12.97 4.64
N ALA A 170 -12.57 13.31 4.54
CA ALA A 170 -12.00 14.48 5.19
C ALA A 170 -12.66 15.80 4.72
N SER A 171 -12.92 15.94 3.43
CA SER A 171 -13.56 17.13 2.87
C SER A 171 -15.00 17.32 3.34
N LEU A 172 -15.80 16.24 3.42
CA LEU A 172 -17.21 16.33 3.81
C LEU A 172 -17.39 16.86 5.24
N VAL A 173 -16.55 16.44 6.18
CA VAL A 173 -16.57 16.92 7.57
C VAL A 173 -15.63 18.10 7.83
N LYS A 174 -15.05 18.67 6.77
CA LYS A 174 -14.06 19.75 6.81
C LYS A 174 -12.96 19.49 7.84
N ALA A 175 -12.36 18.29 7.84
CA ALA A 175 -11.27 17.96 8.74
C ALA A 175 -10.10 18.97 8.61
N SER A 176 -9.49 19.36 9.72
CA SER A 176 -8.37 20.32 9.73
C SER A 176 -7.05 19.72 9.26
N LYS A 177 -6.92 18.39 9.34
CA LYS A 177 -5.75 17.61 8.92
C LYS A 177 -6.15 16.16 8.69
N ILE A 178 -5.30 15.40 8.00
CA ILE A 178 -5.40 13.93 7.94
C ILE A 178 -4.57 13.35 9.09
N THR A 179 -5.20 12.58 9.97
CA THR A 179 -4.53 11.91 11.10
C THR A 179 -4.08 10.50 10.68
N ASP A 180 -3.11 9.93 11.42
CA ASP A 180 -2.77 8.51 11.28
C ASP A 180 -3.97 7.62 11.61
N GLY A 181 -4.83 8.04 12.56
CA GLY A 181 -6.09 7.37 12.86
C GLY A 181 -7.01 7.27 11.65
N MET A 182 -7.20 8.37 10.91
CA MET A 182 -7.97 8.40 9.66
C MET A 182 -7.36 7.47 8.59
N ALA A 183 -6.04 7.46 8.44
CA ALA A 183 -5.37 6.57 7.49
C ALA A 183 -5.52 5.09 7.85
N ILE A 184 -5.50 4.75 9.15
CA ILE A 184 -5.74 3.39 9.66
C ILE A 184 -7.21 3.01 9.48
N ALA A 185 -8.16 3.92 9.72
CA ALA A 185 -9.58 3.67 9.50
C ALA A 185 -9.86 3.34 8.02
N ALA A 186 -9.27 4.12 7.11
CA ALA A 186 -9.27 3.83 5.68
C ALA A 186 -8.69 2.44 5.37
N ALA A 187 -7.49 2.13 5.86
CA ALA A 187 -6.85 0.83 5.63
C ALA A 187 -7.72 -0.35 6.11
N LYS A 188 -8.36 -0.24 7.27
CA LYS A 188 -9.28 -1.26 7.81
C LYS A 188 -10.56 -1.37 6.98
N CYS A 189 -11.11 -0.25 6.50
CA CYS A 189 -12.28 -0.24 5.62
C CYS A 189 -12.01 -1.00 4.32
N LEU A 190 -10.88 -0.72 3.68
CA LEU A 190 -10.46 -1.35 2.44
C LEU A 190 -10.22 -2.85 2.61
N ALA A 191 -9.54 -3.25 3.68
CA ALA A 191 -9.31 -4.65 4.01
C ALA A 191 -10.64 -5.41 4.20
N LYS A 192 -11.56 -4.84 4.99
CA LYS A 192 -12.88 -5.41 5.26
C LYS A 192 -13.73 -5.51 3.99
N THR A 193 -13.65 -4.53 3.08
CA THR A 193 -14.41 -4.56 1.82
C THR A 193 -13.94 -5.70 0.92
N ALA A 194 -12.63 -5.87 0.72
CA ALA A 194 -12.10 -7.02 -0.02
C ALA A 194 -12.47 -8.34 0.66
N GLU A 195 -12.32 -8.42 1.99
CA GLU A 195 -12.64 -9.62 2.76
C GLU A 195 -14.09 -10.08 2.54
N LYS A 196 -15.06 -9.15 2.54
CA LYS A 196 -16.48 -9.47 2.30
C LYS A 196 -16.74 -10.08 0.93
N ARG A 197 -15.93 -9.75 -0.08
CA ARG A 197 -16.01 -10.33 -1.44
C ARG A 197 -15.37 -11.72 -1.50
N GLY A 198 -14.57 -12.08 -0.50
CA GLY A 198 -13.71 -13.26 -0.51
C GLY A 198 -12.31 -12.88 -0.95
N ILE A 199 -11.33 -13.15 -0.08
CA ILE A 199 -9.91 -12.90 -0.33
C ILE A 199 -9.16 -14.21 -0.54
N ASN A 200 -8.16 -14.18 -1.41
CA ASN A 200 -7.24 -15.30 -1.65
C ASN A 200 -5.83 -14.73 -1.93
N PRO A 201 -4.78 -15.55 -2.10
CA PRO A 201 -3.42 -15.05 -2.26
C PRO A 201 -3.19 -14.10 -3.45
N ASP A 202 -4.06 -14.11 -4.45
CA ASP A 202 -4.00 -13.26 -5.65
C ASP A 202 -5.10 -12.18 -5.68
N ASP A 203 -5.89 -12.05 -4.60
CA ASP A 203 -6.92 -11.01 -4.45
C ASP A 203 -7.08 -10.61 -2.96
N ILE A 204 -6.21 -9.71 -2.48
CA ILE A 204 -6.17 -9.25 -1.07
C ILE A 204 -6.69 -7.81 -0.87
N VAL A 205 -6.91 -7.05 -1.95
CA VAL A 205 -7.30 -5.63 -1.91
C VAL A 205 -8.42 -5.35 -2.93
N PRO A 206 -9.28 -4.34 -2.69
CA PRO A 206 -10.26 -3.93 -3.69
C PRO A 206 -9.57 -3.44 -4.98
N LYS A 207 -10.23 -3.62 -6.12
CA LYS A 207 -9.80 -3.11 -7.42
C LYS A 207 -10.32 -1.69 -7.61
N MET A 208 -9.63 -0.89 -8.45
CA MET A 208 -10.09 0.47 -8.78
C MET A 208 -11.48 0.50 -9.46
N THR A 209 -11.90 -0.62 -10.06
CA THR A 209 -13.23 -0.79 -10.66
C THR A 209 -14.34 -0.97 -9.63
N GLU A 210 -14.02 -1.35 -8.38
CA GLU A 210 -14.96 -1.56 -7.28
C GLU A 210 -15.20 -0.24 -6.53
N TRP A 211 -15.75 0.75 -7.23
CA TRP A 211 -15.82 2.14 -6.77
C TRP A 211 -16.71 2.34 -5.53
N GLU A 212 -17.61 1.39 -5.24
CA GLU A 212 -18.48 1.38 -4.07
C GLU A 212 -17.70 1.29 -2.75
N VAL A 213 -16.40 0.96 -2.80
CA VAL A 213 -15.50 1.04 -1.65
C VAL A 213 -15.27 2.48 -1.18
N PHE A 214 -15.22 3.46 -2.10
CA PHE A 214 -14.84 4.83 -1.76
C PHE A 214 -15.86 5.56 -0.87
N PRO A 215 -17.20 5.41 -1.06
CA PRO A 215 -18.18 5.90 -0.10
C PRO A 215 -18.04 5.28 1.30
N SER A 216 -17.71 3.98 1.37
CA SER A 216 -17.48 3.28 2.64
C SER A 216 -16.23 3.81 3.35
N GLU A 217 -15.15 4.01 2.61
CA GLU A 217 -13.91 4.59 3.12
C GLU A 217 -14.12 6.05 3.58
N ALA A 218 -14.82 6.86 2.77
CA ALA A 218 -15.15 8.24 3.12
C ALA A 218 -15.95 8.34 4.42
N ARG A 219 -16.94 7.45 4.61
CA ARG A 219 -17.69 7.33 5.86
C ARG A 219 -16.76 7.07 7.04
N ASP A 220 -15.93 6.04 6.96
CA ASP A 220 -15.10 5.61 8.09
C ASP A 220 -14.03 6.67 8.43
N VAL A 221 -13.46 7.32 7.42
CA VAL A 221 -12.51 8.42 7.58
C VAL A 221 -13.17 9.63 8.23
N ALA A 222 -14.38 10.00 7.79
CA ALA A 222 -15.12 11.12 8.38
C ALA A 222 -15.49 10.85 9.85
N MET A 223 -15.95 9.64 10.17
CA MET A 223 -16.27 9.26 11.55
C MET A 223 -15.01 9.28 12.44
N GLN A 224 -13.87 8.81 11.90
CA GLN A 224 -12.61 8.88 12.61
C GLN A 224 -12.13 10.33 12.80
N ALA A 225 -12.32 11.21 11.82
CA ALA A 225 -12.00 12.63 11.94
C ALA A 225 -12.83 13.34 13.02
N ILE A 226 -14.11 12.96 13.17
CA ILE A 226 -14.97 13.44 14.27
C ILE A 226 -14.45 12.91 15.61
N LYS A 227 -14.11 11.62 15.68
CA LYS A 227 -13.57 10.99 16.88
C LYS A 227 -12.24 11.61 17.32
N ASP A 228 -11.36 11.95 16.37
CA ASP A 228 -10.07 12.58 16.61
C ASP A 228 -10.17 14.08 16.94
N GLY A 229 -11.39 14.65 16.91
CA GLY A 229 -11.62 16.08 17.21
C GLY A 229 -11.09 17.04 16.13
N VAL A 230 -10.79 16.54 14.92
CA VAL A 230 -10.25 17.37 13.82
C VAL A 230 -11.33 17.80 12.82
N ALA A 231 -12.54 17.24 12.89
CA ALA A 231 -13.68 17.64 12.06
C ALA A 231 -14.31 18.96 12.51
N ARG A 232 -14.59 19.86 11.56
CA ARG A 232 -15.29 21.15 11.82
C ARG A 232 -16.77 21.10 11.51
N VAL A 233 -17.21 20.09 10.75
CA VAL A 233 -18.63 19.81 10.46
C VAL A 233 -18.93 18.41 10.97
N LYS A 234 -20.01 18.27 11.74
CA LYS A 234 -20.48 16.96 12.20
C LYS A 234 -21.56 16.48 11.24
N MET A 235 -21.32 15.32 10.64
CA MET A 235 -22.29 14.59 9.84
C MET A 235 -22.42 13.18 10.43
N SER A 236 -23.58 12.56 10.30
CA SER A 236 -23.75 11.14 10.61
C SER A 236 -23.06 10.26 9.57
N ALA A 237 -22.76 9.02 9.95
CA ALA A 237 -22.17 8.03 9.04
C ALA A 237 -23.03 7.81 7.78
N LYS A 238 -24.37 7.84 7.94
CA LYS A 238 -25.31 7.66 6.82
C LYS A 238 -25.26 8.83 5.84
N GLU A 239 -25.20 10.07 6.35
CA GLU A 239 -25.11 11.27 5.52
C GLU A 239 -23.79 11.32 4.74
N VAL A 240 -22.67 11.01 5.38
CA VAL A 240 -21.35 10.98 4.71
C VAL A 240 -21.35 9.95 3.60
N TYR A 241 -21.80 8.72 3.89
CA TYR A 241 -21.87 7.66 2.89
C TYR A 241 -22.73 8.07 1.70
N LYS A 242 -23.96 8.55 1.97
CA LYS A 242 -24.90 8.95 0.91
C LYS A 242 -24.29 10.05 0.04
N LYS A 243 -23.76 11.12 0.64
CA LYS A 243 -23.18 12.24 -0.11
C LYS A 243 -21.96 11.81 -0.92
N ALA A 244 -21.09 10.98 -0.34
CA ALA A 244 -19.95 10.42 -1.08
C ALA A 244 -20.40 9.55 -2.26
N TYR A 245 -21.41 8.70 -2.06
CA TYR A 245 -21.98 7.86 -3.10
C TYR A 245 -22.57 8.69 -4.24
N ASP A 246 -23.45 9.65 -3.93
CA ASP A 246 -24.13 10.50 -4.91
C ASP A 246 -23.11 11.24 -5.78
N ASP A 247 -22.09 11.86 -5.17
CA ASP A 247 -21.08 12.65 -5.88
C ASP A 247 -20.20 11.78 -6.79
N ILE A 248 -19.87 10.55 -6.36
CA ILE A 248 -19.08 9.62 -7.17
C ILE A 248 -19.93 9.08 -8.33
N ALA A 249 -21.16 8.67 -8.06
CA ALA A 249 -22.08 8.15 -9.07
C ALA A 249 -22.37 9.21 -10.15
N GLU A 250 -22.58 10.46 -9.76
CA GLU A 250 -22.76 11.58 -10.69
C GLU A 250 -21.54 11.80 -11.58
N SER A 251 -20.33 11.86 -10.99
CA SER A 251 -19.08 12.05 -11.73
C SER A 251 -18.82 10.95 -12.76
N ARG A 252 -19.08 9.69 -12.38
CA ARG A 252 -18.97 8.53 -13.28
C ARG A 252 -19.99 8.62 -14.41
N LYS A 253 -21.27 8.85 -14.09
CA LYS A 253 -22.35 8.96 -15.07
C LYS A 253 -22.10 10.11 -16.06
N LEU A 254 -21.58 11.25 -15.59
CA LEU A 254 -21.21 12.37 -16.44
C LEU A 254 -20.14 11.95 -17.45
N THR A 255 -19.06 11.32 -16.98
CA THR A 255 -17.96 10.85 -17.84
C THR A 255 -18.45 9.84 -18.88
N GLU A 256 -19.23 8.85 -18.45
CA GLU A 256 -19.84 7.84 -19.33
C GLU A 256 -20.76 8.48 -20.38
N THR A 257 -21.54 9.50 -19.99
CA THR A 257 -22.41 10.25 -20.91
C THR A 257 -21.60 11.02 -21.94
N LEU A 258 -20.51 11.68 -21.54
CA LEU A 258 -19.63 12.41 -22.45
C LEU A 258 -18.95 11.47 -23.44
N MET A 259 -18.55 10.26 -23.02
CA MET A 259 -18.03 9.22 -23.91
C MET A 259 -19.11 8.71 -24.88
N ALA A 260 -20.30 8.41 -24.38
CA ALA A 260 -21.40 7.88 -25.20
C ALA A 260 -21.89 8.89 -26.26
N LYS A 261 -21.87 10.19 -25.93
CA LYS A 261 -22.22 11.28 -26.86
C LYS A 261 -21.07 11.69 -27.79
N GLY A 262 -19.90 11.07 -27.69
CA GLY A 262 -18.76 11.34 -28.56
C GLY A 262 -17.99 12.63 -28.25
N PHE A 263 -18.30 13.32 -27.15
CA PHE A 263 -17.50 14.45 -26.66
C PHE A 263 -16.11 13.98 -26.18
N ILE A 264 -16.04 12.78 -25.60
CA ILE A 264 -14.78 12.08 -25.33
C ILE A 264 -14.65 10.94 -26.34
N ARG A 265 -13.75 11.12 -27.31
CA ARG A 265 -13.56 10.16 -28.41
C ARG A 265 -12.82 8.90 -27.92
N LYS A 266 -13.21 7.73 -28.42
CA LYS A 266 -12.43 6.51 -28.24
C LYS A 266 -11.11 6.61 -29.01
N PRO A 267 -9.99 6.08 -28.47
CA PRO A 267 -8.74 6.02 -29.22
C PRO A 267 -8.90 5.14 -30.48
N PRO A 268 -8.28 5.49 -31.62
CA PRO A 268 -8.30 4.66 -32.81
C PRO A 268 -7.69 3.27 -32.54
N VAL A 269 -8.29 2.21 -33.07
CA VAL A 269 -7.79 0.83 -32.91
C VAL A 269 -6.34 0.69 -33.41
N SER A 270 -6.01 1.35 -34.52
CA SER A 270 -4.65 1.38 -35.08
C SER A 270 -3.59 1.93 -34.11
N MET A 271 -3.99 2.82 -33.20
CA MET A 271 -3.11 3.33 -32.14
C MET A 271 -2.77 2.22 -31.13
N LEU A 272 -3.77 1.41 -30.74
CA LEU A 272 -3.59 0.30 -29.81
C LEU A 272 -2.75 -0.81 -30.42
N GLU A 273 -2.99 -1.16 -31.69
CA GLU A 273 -2.21 -2.16 -32.43
C GLU A 273 -0.74 -1.72 -32.58
N LYS A 274 -0.50 -0.44 -32.89
CA LYS A 274 0.86 0.11 -32.99
C LYS A 274 1.58 0.05 -31.64
N ALA A 275 0.89 0.35 -30.54
CA ALA A 275 1.45 0.25 -29.20
C ALA A 275 1.82 -1.20 -28.84
N LEU A 276 0.93 -2.16 -29.13
CA LEU A 276 1.19 -3.58 -28.88
C LEU A 276 2.37 -4.11 -29.70
N LYS A 277 2.42 -3.81 -31.01
CA LYS A 277 3.54 -4.20 -31.87
C LYS A 277 4.87 -3.65 -31.35
N LYS A 278 4.89 -2.38 -30.93
CA LYS A 278 6.08 -1.75 -30.34
C LYS A 278 6.51 -2.45 -29.05
N ALA A 279 5.57 -2.79 -28.17
CA ALA A 279 5.88 -3.50 -26.93
C ALA A 279 6.46 -4.90 -27.19
N ILE A 280 5.87 -5.68 -28.11
CA ILE A 280 6.39 -7.00 -28.49
C ILE A 280 7.81 -6.90 -29.07
N ALA A 281 8.07 -5.90 -29.92
CA ALA A 281 9.39 -5.70 -30.51
C ALA A 281 10.48 -5.33 -29.50
N GLN A 282 10.11 -4.73 -28.36
CA GLN A 282 11.04 -4.42 -27.27
C GLN A 282 11.26 -5.59 -26.29
N ALA A 283 10.38 -6.58 -26.30
CA ALA A 283 10.46 -7.76 -25.45
C ALA A 283 11.20 -8.94 -26.09
N LYS A 284 11.45 -8.88 -27.41
CA LYS A 284 12.31 -9.80 -28.16
C LYS A 284 13.75 -9.33 -28.12
#